data_AF-A0A743SQD7-F1
#
_entry.id   AF-A0A743SQD7-F1
#
_cell.length_a   1.000
_cell.length_b   1.000
_cell.length_c   1.000
_cell.angle_alpha   90.00
_cell.angle_beta   90.00
_cell.angle_gamma   90.00
#
_symmetry.space_group_name_H-M   'P 1'
#
loop_
_entity.id
_entity.type
_entity.pdbx_description
1 polymer ?
#
loop_
_entity_poly.entity_id
_entity_poly.type
_entity_poly.pdbx_seq_one_letter_code
_entity_poly.pdbx_strand_id
1 'polypeptide(L)'
;MTKAISLHNSRVPLVEYQGKRVVTFAMVDEAHQRPKGTARAAFNRNRHRFIEGRNFFTLTAYVLRTQSFSGIFPARTRKGILITEMGYMLLVKPFNDDLSWKIQEELITAYFRRFPK
;
A
#
# COMPACT_ATOMS: atom_id res chain seq x y z
N MET A 1 -19.17 -5.65 2.68
CA MET A 1 -18.61 -4.77 1.63
C MET A 1 -17.31 -4.19 2.14
N THR A 2 -16.22 -4.28 1.37
CA THR A 2 -14.94 -3.68 1.74
C THR A 2 -15.06 -2.17 1.58
N LYS A 3 -14.86 -1.39 2.65
CA LYS A 3 -14.87 0.07 2.54
C LYS A 3 -13.71 0.50 1.62
N ALA A 4 -13.90 1.53 0.81
CA ALA A 4 -12.90 2.08 -0.09
C ALA A 4 -13.04 3.60 -0.14
N ILE A 5 -11.97 4.29 -0.51
CA ILE A 5 -12.02 5.73 -0.80
C ILE A 5 -11.74 5.95 -2.29
N SER A 6 -12.35 7.00 -2.84
CA SER A 6 -11.99 7.50 -4.16
C SER A 6 -10.77 8.39 -4.02
N LEU A 7 -9.71 8.10 -4.79
CA LEU A 7 -8.52 8.93 -4.94
C LEU A 7 -8.35 9.19 -6.42
N HIS A 8 -8.36 10.46 -6.82
CA HIS A 8 -8.37 10.86 -8.22
C HIS A 8 -9.30 9.96 -9.09
N ASN A 9 -8.74 9.15 -9.99
CA ASN A 9 -9.45 8.23 -10.89
C ASN A 9 -9.45 6.77 -10.43
N SER A 10 -9.04 6.49 -9.19
CA SER A 10 -8.91 5.13 -8.64
C SER A 10 -9.77 4.95 -7.38
N ARG A 11 -10.24 3.73 -7.14
CA ARG A 11 -10.84 3.34 -5.86
C ARG A 11 -9.83 2.52 -5.08
N VAL A 12 -9.34 3.08 -3.98
CA VAL A 12 -8.38 2.40 -3.12
C VAL A 12 -9.12 1.73 -1.96
N PRO A 13 -9.07 0.38 -1.86
CA PRO A 13 -9.68 -0.34 -0.74
C PRO A 13 -9.06 0.09 0.58
N LEU A 14 -9.88 0.26 1.61
CA LEU A 14 -9.42 0.53 2.96
C LEU A 14 -8.88 -0.77 3.58
N VAL A 15 -7.58 -0.82 3.78
CA VAL A 15 -6.88 -1.95 4.40
C VAL A 15 -6.26 -1.50 5.72
N GLU A 16 -6.53 -2.27 6.76
CA GLU A 16 -5.96 -2.08 8.09
C GLU A 16 -5.20 -3.32 8.52
N TYR A 17 -4.09 -3.10 9.20
CA TYR A 17 -3.36 -4.15 9.88
C TYR A 17 -2.80 -3.60 11.18
N GLN A 18 -3.11 -4.27 12.29
CA GLN A 18 -2.68 -3.86 13.64
C GLN A 18 -3.03 -2.40 13.96
N GLY A 19 -4.25 -1.97 13.64
CA GLY A 19 -4.74 -0.61 13.91
C GLY A 19 -4.11 0.48 13.03
N LYS A 20 -3.36 0.11 11.98
CA LYS A 20 -2.72 1.05 11.05
C LYS A 20 -3.27 0.88 9.65
N ARG A 21 -3.51 2.00 8.97
CA ARG A 21 -3.77 2.03 7.51
C ARG A 21 -2.52 1.56 6.78
N VAL A 22 -2.72 0.64 5.84
CA VAL A 22 -1.65 0.04 5.04
C VAL A 22 -2.08 -0.07 3.58
N VAL A 23 -1.11 -0.19 2.68
CA VAL A 23 -1.35 -0.40 1.24
C VAL A 23 -0.53 -1.58 0.73
N THR A 24 -0.94 -2.19 -0.38
CA THR A 24 -0.12 -3.16 -1.12
C THR A 24 0.60 -2.48 -2.27
N PHE A 25 1.57 -3.17 -2.87
CA PHE A 25 2.22 -2.68 -4.09
C PHE A 25 1.22 -2.48 -5.24
N ALA A 26 0.23 -3.35 -5.39
CA ALA A 26 -0.78 -3.23 -6.44
C ALA A 26 -1.63 -1.97 -6.27
N MET A 27 -2.02 -1.66 -5.04
CA MET A 27 -2.75 -0.42 -4.73
C MET A 27 -1.91 0.82 -5.06
N VAL A 28 -0.60 0.78 -4.78
CA VAL A 28 0.32 1.88 -5.10
C VAL A 28 0.47 2.04 -6.62
N ASP A 29 0.69 0.93 -7.34
CA ASP A 29 0.80 0.94 -8.81
C ASP A 29 -0.47 1.52 -9.45
N GLU A 30 -1.65 1.07 -9.01
CA GLU A 30 -2.94 1.56 -9.50
C GLU A 30 -3.14 3.06 -9.23
N ALA A 31 -2.94 3.50 -7.99
CA ALA A 31 -3.12 4.90 -7.61
C ALA A 31 -2.20 5.84 -8.40
N HIS A 32 -0.97 5.40 -8.70
CA HIS A 32 0.01 6.20 -9.46
C HIS A 32 -0.07 5.96 -10.97
N GLN A 33 -1.05 5.18 -11.45
CA GLN A 33 -1.18 4.80 -12.87
C GLN A 33 0.11 4.20 -13.46
N ARG A 34 0.82 3.41 -12.66
CA ARG A 34 2.08 2.77 -13.04
C ARG A 34 1.87 1.31 -13.47
N PRO A 35 2.73 0.77 -14.34
CA PRO A 35 2.67 -0.64 -14.70
C PRO A 35 2.75 -1.54 -13.46
N LYS A 36 1.97 -2.62 -13.47
CA LYS A 36 1.94 -3.60 -12.37
C LYS A 36 3.35 -4.10 -12.04
N GLY A 37 3.72 -4.01 -10.76
CA GLY A 37 5.02 -4.42 -10.24
C GLY A 37 6.04 -3.29 -10.10
N THR A 38 5.72 -2.06 -10.52
CA THR A 38 6.64 -0.91 -10.44
C THR A 38 7.03 -0.60 -8.99
N ALA A 39 6.04 -0.52 -8.10
CA ALA A 39 6.24 -0.30 -6.68
C ALA A 39 7.04 -1.44 -6.04
N ARG A 40 6.76 -2.70 -6.39
CA ARG A 40 7.53 -3.84 -5.89
C ARG A 40 8.99 -3.77 -6.32
N ALA A 41 9.26 -3.42 -7.57
CA ALA A 41 10.62 -3.25 -8.06
C ALA A 41 11.35 -2.10 -7.34
N ALA A 42 10.68 -0.97 -7.10
CA ALA A 42 11.22 0.16 -6.35
C ALA A 42 11.56 -0.20 -4.90
N PHE A 43 10.66 -0.93 -4.22
CA PHE A 43 10.89 -1.46 -2.88
C PHE A 43 12.12 -2.37 -2.84
N ASN A 44 12.23 -3.31 -3.80
CA ASN A 44 13.35 -4.25 -3.84
C ASN A 44 14.69 -3.54 -4.07
N ARG A 45 14.77 -2.60 -5.03
CA ARG A 45 15.99 -1.81 -5.30
C ARG A 45 16.46 -1.03 -4.07
N ASN A 46 15.52 -0.55 -3.25
CA ASN A 46 15.81 0.27 -2.07
C ASN A 46 15.63 -0.48 -0.75
N ARG A 47 15.56 -1.81 -0.78
CA ARG A 47 15.12 -2.62 0.36
C ARG A 47 15.92 -2.36 1.64
N HIS A 48 17.22 -2.08 1.52
CA HIS A 48 18.12 -1.74 2.63
C HIS A 48 17.66 -0.51 3.44
N ARG A 49 16.80 0.35 2.88
CA ARG A 49 16.25 1.53 3.55
C ARG A 49 14.98 1.23 4.36
N PHE A 50 14.40 0.03 4.22
CA PHE A 50 13.13 -0.33 4.84
C PHE A 50 13.32 -1.23 6.05
N ILE A 51 12.64 -0.88 7.14
CA ILE A 51 12.63 -1.63 8.40
C ILE A 51 11.29 -2.33 8.55
N GLU A 52 11.33 -3.65 8.75
CA GLU A 52 10.12 -4.46 9.01
C GLU A 52 9.49 -4.08 10.36
N GLY A 53 8.16 -4.08 10.43
CA GLY A 53 7.39 -3.61 11.59
C GLY A 53 7.21 -2.09 11.65
N ARG A 54 8.07 -1.31 10.97
CA ARG A 54 7.99 0.15 10.88
C ARG A 54 7.48 0.63 9.53
N ASN A 55 8.17 0.24 8.46
CA ASN A 55 7.87 0.67 7.09
C ASN A 55 6.98 -0.33 6.36
N PHE A 56 7.07 -1.61 6.71
CA PHE A 56 6.27 -2.66 6.09
C PHE A 56 6.08 -3.84 7.03
N PHE A 57 5.14 -4.71 6.70
CA PHE A 57 4.93 -6.00 7.35
C PHE A 57 4.97 -7.12 6.32
N THR A 58 5.64 -8.22 6.65
CA THR A 58 5.50 -9.48 5.90
C THR A 58 4.40 -10.33 6.49
N LEU A 59 3.38 -10.61 5.69
CA LEU A 59 2.30 -11.52 6.06
C LEU A 59 2.59 -12.93 5.56
N THR A 60 2.36 -13.91 6.42
CA THR A 60 2.38 -15.33 6.02
C THR A 60 1.08 -15.69 5.31
N ALA A 61 1.11 -16.81 4.57
CA ALA A 61 -0.09 -17.37 3.96
C ALA A 61 -1.20 -17.67 4.98
N TYR A 62 -0.85 -17.95 6.25
CA TYR A 62 -1.83 -18.13 7.31
C TYR A 62 -2.56 -16.82 7.62
N VAL A 63 -1.82 -15.74 7.90
CA VAL A 63 -2.41 -14.42 8.22
C VAL A 63 -3.27 -13.90 7.07
N LEU A 64 -2.81 -14.07 5.83
CA LEU A 64 -3.55 -13.67 4.63
C LEU A 64 -4.92 -14.36 4.52
N ARG A 65 -5.04 -15.61 4.98
CA ARG A 65 -6.28 -16.39 4.95
C ARG A 65 -7.21 -16.07 6.11
N THR A 66 -6.65 -15.76 7.28
CA THR A 66 -7.44 -15.64 8.52
C THR A 66 -7.88 -14.22 8.86
N GLN A 67 -7.22 -13.18 8.33
CA GLN A 67 -7.51 -11.78 8.65
C GLN A 67 -8.28 -11.03 7.55
N SER A 68 -9.10 -11.72 6.75
CA SER A 68 -10.04 -11.10 5.80
C SER A 68 -9.40 -10.17 4.75
N PHE A 69 -8.15 -10.44 4.34
CA PHE A 69 -7.49 -9.75 3.20
C PHE A 69 -8.01 -10.19 1.82
N SER A 70 -9.27 -10.65 1.76
CA SER A 70 -9.92 -11.17 0.56
C SER A 70 -9.94 -10.13 -0.56
N GLY A 71 -9.47 -10.51 -1.74
CA GLY A 71 -9.41 -9.63 -2.91
C GLY A 71 -8.26 -8.62 -2.93
N ILE A 72 -7.52 -8.45 -1.81
CA ILE A 72 -6.36 -7.54 -1.73
C ILE A 72 -5.08 -8.19 -2.26
N PHE A 73 -4.95 -9.50 -2.07
CA PHE A 73 -3.85 -10.30 -2.61
C PHE A 73 -4.38 -11.36 -3.58
N PRO A 74 -3.59 -11.77 -4.58
CA PRO A 74 -3.94 -12.90 -5.43
C PRO A 74 -4.21 -14.17 -4.63
N ALA A 75 -5.11 -15.02 -5.13
CA ALA A 75 -5.36 -16.33 -4.53
C ALA A 75 -4.05 -17.12 -4.40
N ARG A 76 -3.90 -17.86 -3.29
CA ARG A 76 -2.72 -18.69 -2.97
C ARG A 76 -1.40 -17.90 -2.79
N THR A 77 -1.47 -16.60 -2.46
CA THR A 77 -0.28 -15.83 -2.10
C THR A 77 0.42 -16.41 -0.88
N ARG A 78 1.70 -16.81 -1.05
CA ARG A 78 2.51 -17.42 0.02
C ARG A 78 3.03 -16.40 1.05
N LYS A 79 3.37 -15.20 0.58
CA LYS A 79 3.82 -14.07 1.39
C LYS A 79 3.25 -12.77 0.83
N GLY A 80 2.62 -11.98 1.70
CA GLY A 80 2.10 -10.65 1.38
C GLY A 80 3.00 -9.59 1.98
N ILE A 81 3.09 -8.43 1.34
CA ILE A 81 3.76 -7.25 1.91
C ILE A 81 2.71 -6.15 2.04
N LEU A 82 2.61 -5.61 3.25
CA LEU A 82 1.82 -4.42 3.56
C LEU A 82 2.77 -3.28 3.85
N ILE A 83 2.52 -2.12 3.23
CA ILE A 83 3.33 -0.92 3.37
C ILE A 83 2.59 0.06 4.27
N THR A 84 3.26 0.58 5.30
CA THR A 84 2.72 1.59 6.21
C THR A 84 2.80 2.99 5.59
N GLU A 85 2.21 4.01 6.21
CA GLU A 85 2.38 5.42 5.78
C GLU A 85 3.87 5.78 5.62
N MET A 86 4.70 5.46 6.63
CA MET A 86 6.13 5.75 6.57
C MET A 86 6.84 4.96 5.47
N GLY A 87 6.47 3.69 5.25
CA GLY A 87 7.05 2.91 4.15
C GLY A 87 6.62 3.43 2.79
N TYR A 88 5.39 3.89 2.66
CA TYR A 88 4.87 4.49 1.45
C TYR A 88 5.68 5.74 1.07
N MET A 89 5.99 6.60 2.05
CA MET A 89 6.88 7.76 1.84
C MET A 89 8.26 7.39 1.32
N LEU A 90 8.84 6.26 1.76
CA LEU A 90 10.12 5.79 1.23
C LEU A 90 9.98 5.19 -0.17
N LEU A 91 8.88 4.48 -0.39
CA LEU A 91 8.59 3.75 -1.62
C LEU A 91 8.43 4.66 -2.82
N VAL A 92 7.72 5.79 -2.65
CA VAL A 92 7.40 6.72 -3.75
C VAL A 92 8.44 7.81 -3.97
N LYS A 93 9.51 7.89 -3.16
CA LYS A 93 10.63 8.82 -3.40
C LYS A 93 11.17 8.82 -4.86
N PRO A 94 11.26 7.67 -5.55
CA PRO A 94 11.69 7.65 -6.95
C PRO A 94 10.61 8.07 -7.96
N PHE A 95 9.36 8.27 -7.54
CA PHE A 95 8.25 8.65 -8.40
C PHE A 95 8.20 10.19 -8.46
N ASN A 96 8.88 10.77 -9.45
CA ASN A 96 9.11 12.21 -9.51
C ASN A 96 8.34 12.90 -10.65
N ASP A 97 7.08 12.51 -10.85
CA ASP A 97 6.18 13.09 -11.85
C ASP A 97 5.00 13.81 -11.17
N ASP A 98 4.35 14.73 -11.88
CA ASP A 98 3.28 15.59 -11.34
C ASP A 98 2.10 14.79 -10.77
N LEU A 99 1.76 13.66 -11.40
CA LEU A 99 0.72 12.78 -10.89
C LEU A 99 1.11 12.19 -9.53
N SER A 100 2.35 11.76 -9.38
CA SER A 100 2.85 11.19 -8.14
C SER A 100 2.84 12.19 -6.99
N TRP A 101 3.16 13.46 -7.25
CA TRP A 101 3.03 14.53 -6.25
C TRP A 101 1.58 14.67 -5.74
N LYS A 102 0.61 14.72 -6.67
CA LYS A 102 -0.82 14.83 -6.33
C LYS A 102 -1.31 13.60 -5.56
N ILE A 103 -1.00 12.40 -6.05
CA ILE A 103 -1.46 11.14 -5.43
C ILE A 103 -0.83 10.95 -4.05
N GLN A 104 0.40 11.40 -3.85
CA GLN A 104 1.03 11.40 -2.53
C GLN A 104 0.26 12.24 -1.52
N GLU A 105 -0.10 13.48 -1.87
CA GLU A 105 -0.89 14.35 -1.00
C GLU A 105 -2.27 13.75 -0.69
N GLU A 106 -2.98 13.25 -1.71
CA GLU A 106 -4.30 12.63 -1.53
C GLU A 106 -4.23 11.36 -0.66
N LEU A 107 -3.26 10.47 -0.88
CA LEU A 107 -3.11 9.26 -0.05
C LEU A 107 -2.78 9.61 1.41
N ILE A 108 -1.91 10.59 1.66
CA ILE A 108 -1.59 11.00 3.04
C ILE A 108 -2.85 11.53 3.74
N THR A 109 -3.54 12.48 3.11
CA THR A 109 -4.64 13.22 3.73
C THR A 109 -5.93 12.41 3.83
N ALA A 110 -6.29 11.68 2.77
CA ALA A 110 -7.56 10.98 2.68
C ALA A 110 -7.51 9.50 3.07
N TYR A 111 -6.35 8.84 3.00
CA TYR A 111 -6.19 7.41 3.31
C TYR A 111 -5.48 7.17 4.64
N PHE A 112 -4.23 7.62 4.78
CA PHE A 112 -3.38 7.25 5.92
C PHE A 112 -3.77 7.97 7.20
N ARG A 113 -3.98 9.29 7.13
CA ARG A 113 -4.29 10.13 8.30
C ARG A 113 -5.78 10.28 8.59
N ARG A 114 -6.64 9.77 7.70
CA ARG A 114 -8.08 9.78 7.92
C ARG A 114 -8.47 8.68 8.89
N PHE A 115 -8.55 9.04 10.16
CA PHE A 115 -9.28 8.27 11.17
C PHE A 115 -10.76 8.65 11.12
N PRO A 116 -11.69 7.77 10.72
CA PRO A 116 -13.04 7.92 11.23
C PRO A 116 -12.96 7.68 12.75
N LYS A 117 -13.23 8.72 13.55
CA LYS A 117 -13.62 8.53 14.94
C LYS A 117 -14.96 7.80 14.99
#